data_AF-A0A6A5WTE5-F1
#
_entry.id   AF-A0A6A5WTE5-F1
#
_cell.length_a   1.000
_cell.length_b   1.000
_cell.length_c   1.000
_cell.angle_alpha   90.00
_cell.angle_beta   90.00
_cell.angle_gamma   90.00
#
_symmetry.space_group_name_H-M   'P 1'
#
loop_
_entity.id
_entity.type
_entity.pdbx_description
1 polymer ?
#
loop_
_entity_poly.entity_id
_entity_poly.type
_entity_poly.pdbx_seq_one_letter_code
_entity_poly.pdbx_strand_id
1 'polypeptide(L)'
;MVAQIWAVQSSTFGGLGLFAMQDIPPDTVILEEPPMLKICDDDVHASHRSQYVCTAVNMLPSTIRAKFRQLHGADPTRSQAYQDGRILHLNAFGTAINGDVWSVVYETISRANHSCRPNAGLTHNRLVSSRYIAAGSEILINYLLDETLLYTPRQKELWECWNFRCACEACTDHITNNEKRLLMKRLQQHVVLGNRGTRSAAPILDEHIEKIETYIRLVREEGRVGTDIFLANLALFKIYLLKDTLDKAYEVLKSTQRLGEVWQMNWFAGEFAKYLSERIKSIG
;
A
#
# COMPACT_ATOMS: atom_id res chain seq x y z
N MET A 1 -27.08 3.52 4.54
CA MET A 1 -26.07 3.59 3.47
C MET A 1 -25.07 4.66 3.86
N VAL A 2 -23.79 4.33 4.00
CA VAL A 2 -22.74 5.35 4.16
C VAL A 2 -22.73 6.16 2.85
N ALA A 3 -22.71 7.49 2.95
CA ALA A 3 -22.65 8.33 1.77
C ALA A 3 -21.40 7.98 0.95
N GLN A 4 -21.52 7.90 -0.37
CA GLN A 4 -20.38 7.65 -1.24
C GLN A 4 -19.48 8.89 -1.22
N ILE A 5 -18.26 8.73 -0.70
CA ILE A 5 -17.30 9.85 -0.50
C ILE A 5 -16.32 10.00 -1.66
N TRP A 6 -16.51 9.26 -2.74
CA TRP A 6 -15.66 9.23 -3.93
C TRP A 6 -16.50 9.15 -5.21
N ALA A 7 -15.93 9.54 -6.34
CA ALA A 7 -16.52 9.33 -7.66
C ALA A 7 -15.44 8.99 -8.69
N VAL A 8 -15.83 8.26 -9.73
CA VAL A 8 -14.99 8.08 -10.92
C VAL A 8 -15.23 9.27 -11.84
N GLN A 9 -14.16 9.95 -12.24
CA GLN A 9 -14.22 11.12 -13.13
C GLN A 9 -13.09 11.05 -14.17
N SER A 10 -13.13 11.90 -15.20
CA SER A 10 -12.03 12.02 -16.14
C SER A 10 -10.80 12.61 -15.45
N SER A 11 -9.65 11.97 -15.64
CA SER A 11 -8.38 12.47 -15.08
C SER A 11 -7.73 13.49 -16.03
N THR A 12 -7.07 14.49 -15.46
CA THR A 12 -6.29 15.49 -16.22
C THR A 12 -5.09 14.86 -16.93
N PHE A 13 -4.66 13.67 -16.50
CA PHE A 13 -3.58 12.91 -17.12
C PHE A 13 -4.06 11.97 -18.24
N GLY A 14 -5.36 11.99 -18.55
CA GLY A 14 -6.01 11.12 -19.52
C GLY A 14 -6.68 9.91 -18.87
N GLY A 15 -7.73 9.39 -19.52
CA GLY A 15 -8.51 8.28 -18.97
C GLY A 15 -9.39 8.68 -17.79
N LEU A 16 -9.58 7.75 -16.86
CA LEU A 16 -10.42 7.92 -15.68
C LEU A 16 -9.54 7.90 -14.42
N GLY A 17 -10.04 8.53 -13.36
CA GLY A 17 -9.44 8.55 -12.04
C GLY A 17 -10.51 8.45 -10.95
N LEU A 18 -10.06 8.20 -9.73
CA LEU A 18 -10.91 8.21 -8.55
C LEU A 18 -10.74 9.55 -7.82
N PHE A 19 -11.82 10.24 -7.47
CA PHE A 19 -11.78 11.58 -6.88
C PHE A 19 -12.55 11.63 -5.57
N ALA A 20 -12.03 12.39 -4.60
CA ALA A 20 -12.71 12.63 -3.34
C ALA A 20 -13.89 13.60 -3.54
N MET A 21 -15.07 13.26 -3.03
CA MET A 21 -16.28 14.11 -3.13
C MET A 21 -16.47 15.03 -1.93
N GLN A 22 -15.66 14.84 -0.90
CA GLN A 22 -15.59 15.63 0.32
C GLN A 22 -14.18 15.50 0.89
N ASP A 23 -13.88 16.24 1.95
CA ASP A 23 -12.62 16.08 2.67
C ASP A 23 -12.54 14.69 3.33
N ILE A 24 -11.42 14.00 3.13
CA ILE A 24 -11.17 12.65 3.66
C ILE A 24 -9.99 12.73 4.64
N PRO A 25 -10.23 12.54 5.96
CA PRO A 25 -9.17 12.46 6.94
C PRO A 25 -8.23 11.26 6.69
N PRO A 26 -6.98 11.28 7.21
CA PRO A 26 -6.12 10.09 7.21
C PRO A 26 -6.78 8.89 7.90
N ASP A 27 -6.36 7.68 7.52
CA ASP A 27 -6.85 6.41 8.07
C ASP A 27 -8.37 6.21 7.92
N THR A 28 -8.95 6.75 6.84
CA THR A 28 -10.36 6.59 6.48
C THR A 28 -10.51 5.53 5.41
N VAL A 29 -11.44 4.59 5.61
CA VAL A 29 -11.82 3.63 4.57
C VAL A 29 -12.58 4.37 3.48
N ILE A 30 -11.96 4.51 2.31
CA ILE A 30 -12.53 5.22 1.16
C ILE A 30 -13.55 4.31 0.47
N LEU A 31 -13.13 3.09 0.16
CA LEU A 31 -13.93 2.12 -0.54
C LEU A 31 -13.47 0.70 -0.17
N GLU A 32 -14.41 -0.23 -0.10
CA GLU A 32 -14.15 -1.65 0.06
C GLU A 32 -15.02 -2.41 -0.95
N GLU A 33 -14.39 -3.20 -1.82
CA GLU A 33 -15.11 -3.94 -2.86
C GLU A 33 -14.48 -5.31 -3.11
N PRO A 34 -15.27 -6.37 -3.37
CA PRO A 34 -14.71 -7.67 -3.72
C PRO A 34 -14.01 -7.59 -5.09
N PRO A 35 -12.96 -8.40 -5.31
CA PRO A 35 -12.31 -8.48 -6.62
C PRO A 35 -13.27 -9.06 -7.66
N MET A 36 -13.27 -8.48 -8.85
CA MET A 36 -14.07 -8.97 -9.99
C MET A 36 -13.41 -10.15 -10.70
N LEU A 37 -12.09 -10.27 -10.63
CA LEU A 37 -11.29 -11.31 -11.24
C LEU A 37 -10.11 -11.65 -10.33
N LYS A 38 -9.79 -12.94 -10.21
CA LYS A 38 -8.59 -13.44 -9.55
C LYS A 38 -7.91 -14.43 -10.49
N ILE A 39 -6.60 -14.30 -10.66
CA ILE A 39 -5.76 -15.20 -11.46
C ILE A 39 -4.63 -15.68 -10.57
N CYS A 40 -4.49 -17.00 -10.40
CA CYS A 40 -3.33 -17.59 -9.74
C CYS A 40 -2.15 -17.49 -10.71
N ASP A 41 -1.07 -16.81 -10.30
CA ASP A 41 0.08 -16.61 -11.16
C ASP A 41 0.99 -17.84 -11.21
N ASP A 42 0.95 -18.68 -10.18
CA ASP A 42 1.73 -19.93 -10.09
C ASP A 42 1.21 -21.02 -11.05
N ASP A 43 -0.06 -20.94 -11.44
CA ASP A 43 -0.71 -21.93 -12.34
C ASP A 43 -0.47 -21.67 -13.83
N VAL A 44 0.18 -20.54 -14.19
CA VAL A 44 0.14 -20.04 -15.57
C VAL A 44 1.54 -19.84 -16.13
N HIS A 45 1.91 -20.70 -17.08
CA HIS A 45 3.13 -20.48 -17.87
C HIS A 45 3.04 -19.18 -18.68
N ALA A 46 4.10 -18.36 -18.64
CA ALA A 46 4.12 -17.01 -19.20
C ALA A 46 3.67 -16.94 -20.68
N SER A 47 4.04 -17.94 -21.50
CA SER A 47 3.68 -18.00 -22.93
C SER A 47 2.18 -18.10 -23.19
N HIS A 48 1.38 -18.57 -22.23
CA HIS A 48 -0.06 -18.78 -22.39
C HIS A 48 -0.91 -17.83 -21.54
N ARG A 49 -0.28 -16.89 -20.83
CA ARG A 49 -0.97 -16.02 -19.86
C ARG A 49 -2.13 -15.25 -20.47
N SER A 50 -1.94 -14.65 -21.65
CA SER A 50 -3.02 -13.90 -22.33
C SER A 50 -4.23 -14.78 -22.67
N GLN A 51 -4.01 -16.02 -23.11
CA GLN A 51 -5.11 -16.95 -23.45
C GLN A 51 -5.82 -17.47 -22.19
N TYR A 52 -5.06 -17.75 -21.13
CA TYR A 52 -5.61 -18.13 -19.83
C TYR A 52 -6.52 -17.04 -19.27
N VAL A 53 -6.03 -15.79 -19.26
CA VAL A 53 -6.81 -14.62 -18.79
C VAL A 53 -8.07 -14.42 -19.61
N CYS A 54 -7.98 -14.49 -20.94
CA CYS A 54 -9.15 -14.40 -21.82
C CYS A 54 -10.21 -15.46 -21.49
N THR A 55 -9.77 -16.70 -21.22
CA THR A 55 -10.66 -17.81 -20.85
C THR A 55 -11.35 -17.52 -19.52
N ALA A 56 -10.60 -17.11 -18.50
CA ALA A 56 -11.14 -16.73 -17.20
C ALA A 56 -12.14 -15.55 -17.30
N VAL A 57 -11.81 -14.52 -18.08
CA VAL A 57 -12.69 -13.37 -18.34
C VAL A 57 -13.98 -13.79 -19.06
N ASN A 58 -13.91 -14.75 -19.99
CA ASN A 58 -15.10 -15.27 -20.67
C ASN A 58 -16.01 -16.11 -19.76
N MET A 59 -15.48 -16.69 -18.68
CA MET A 59 -16.26 -17.40 -17.65
C MET A 59 -17.00 -16.45 -16.70
N LEU A 60 -16.64 -15.15 -16.66
CA LEU A 60 -17.35 -14.16 -15.85
C LEU A 60 -18.77 -13.91 -16.39
N PRO A 61 -19.73 -13.53 -15.53
CA PRO A 61 -21.03 -13.02 -15.96
C PRO A 61 -20.85 -11.87 -16.97
N SER A 62 -21.76 -11.77 -17.94
CA SER A 62 -21.63 -10.81 -19.05
C SER A 62 -21.48 -9.36 -18.58
N THR A 63 -22.15 -8.98 -17.50
CA THR A 63 -22.06 -7.65 -16.88
C THR A 63 -20.68 -7.37 -16.28
N ILE A 64 -20.09 -8.34 -15.57
CA ILE A 64 -18.76 -8.22 -14.97
C ILE A 64 -17.68 -8.25 -16.05
N ARG A 65 -17.82 -9.13 -17.05
CA ARG A 65 -16.94 -9.18 -18.22
C ARG A 65 -16.90 -7.83 -18.97
N ALA A 66 -18.06 -7.19 -19.14
CA ALA A 66 -18.14 -5.87 -19.76
C ALA A 66 -17.40 -4.81 -18.94
N LYS A 67 -17.57 -4.80 -17.61
CA LYS A 67 -16.86 -3.89 -16.70
C LYS A 67 -15.35 -4.09 -16.72
N PHE A 68 -14.88 -5.33 -16.71
CA PHE A 68 -13.46 -5.66 -16.86
C PHE A 68 -12.89 -5.09 -18.16
N ARG A 69 -13.58 -5.31 -19.29
CA ARG A 69 -13.14 -4.84 -20.62
C ARG A 69 -13.24 -3.32 -20.82
N GLN A 70 -13.82 -2.59 -19.88
CA GLN A 70 -13.84 -1.12 -19.84
C GLN A 70 -12.65 -0.53 -19.06
N LEU A 71 -11.84 -1.35 -18.39
CA LEU A 71 -10.62 -0.90 -17.72
C LEU A 71 -9.54 -0.51 -18.74
N HIS A 72 -8.54 0.22 -18.27
CA HIS A 72 -7.46 0.71 -19.12
C HIS A 72 -6.63 -0.43 -19.72
N GLY A 73 -6.26 -0.34 -20.99
CA GLY A 73 -5.40 -1.32 -21.66
C GLY A 73 -5.99 -2.02 -22.88
N ALA A 74 -7.27 -1.79 -23.19
CA ALA A 74 -7.86 -2.28 -24.44
C ALA A 74 -7.19 -1.63 -25.67
N ASP A 75 -6.86 -2.45 -26.66
CA ASP A 75 -6.35 -2.05 -27.97
C ASP A 75 -7.17 -2.80 -29.03
N PRO A 76 -8.14 -2.13 -29.70
CA PRO A 76 -9.05 -2.79 -30.62
C PRO A 76 -8.36 -3.35 -31.87
N THR A 77 -7.08 -2.99 -32.11
CA THR A 77 -6.29 -3.54 -33.23
C THR A 77 -5.69 -4.92 -32.92
N ARG A 78 -5.80 -5.38 -31.66
CA ARG A 78 -5.20 -6.64 -31.16
C ARG A 78 -6.27 -7.68 -30.86
N SER A 79 -5.86 -8.94 -30.76
CA SER A 79 -6.77 -10.04 -30.38
C SER A 79 -7.35 -9.82 -28.98
N GLN A 80 -8.55 -10.33 -28.73
CA GLN A 80 -9.19 -10.22 -27.41
C GLN A 80 -8.32 -10.78 -26.28
N ALA A 81 -7.59 -11.87 -26.55
CA ALA A 81 -6.70 -12.46 -25.55
C ALA A 81 -5.54 -11.53 -25.18
N TYR A 82 -4.95 -10.85 -26.17
CA TYR A 82 -3.93 -9.84 -25.91
C TYR A 82 -4.51 -8.68 -25.09
N GLN A 83 -5.70 -8.20 -25.46
CA GLN A 83 -6.37 -7.10 -24.75
C GLN A 83 -6.67 -7.48 -23.30
N ASP A 84 -7.30 -8.64 -23.05
CA ASP A 84 -7.63 -9.10 -21.70
C ASP A 84 -6.37 -9.30 -20.84
N GLY A 85 -5.29 -9.84 -21.43
CA GLY A 85 -3.98 -9.95 -20.76
C GLY A 85 -3.35 -8.60 -20.42
N ARG A 86 -3.43 -7.62 -21.33
CA ARG A 86 -2.94 -6.26 -21.10
C ARG A 86 -3.76 -5.51 -20.05
N ILE A 87 -5.09 -5.67 -20.06
CA ILE A 87 -5.98 -5.12 -19.03
C ILE A 87 -5.61 -5.70 -17.65
N LEU A 88 -5.41 -7.02 -17.53
CA LEU A 88 -4.92 -7.60 -16.29
C LEU A 88 -3.60 -6.95 -15.86
N HIS A 89 -2.61 -6.89 -16.75
CA HIS A 89 -1.28 -6.38 -16.43
C HIS A 89 -1.30 -4.95 -15.87
N LEU A 90 -2.14 -4.07 -16.42
CA LEU A 90 -2.17 -2.65 -16.05
C LEU A 90 -3.04 -2.34 -14.82
N ASN A 91 -3.94 -3.26 -14.44
CA ASN A 91 -4.98 -2.99 -13.44
C ASN A 91 -4.98 -3.97 -12.26
N ALA A 92 -4.17 -5.03 -12.31
CA ALA A 92 -4.13 -6.04 -11.26
C ALA A 92 -3.22 -5.63 -10.10
N PHE A 93 -3.61 -6.09 -8.91
CA PHE A 93 -2.86 -6.00 -7.68
C PHE A 93 -2.35 -7.38 -7.29
N GLY A 94 -1.11 -7.46 -6.81
CA GLY A 94 -0.56 -8.69 -6.26
C GLY A 94 -1.09 -8.94 -4.85
N THR A 95 -1.53 -10.17 -4.57
CA THR A 95 -1.87 -10.61 -3.20
C THR A 95 -1.44 -12.05 -2.99
N ALA A 96 -1.08 -12.40 -1.77
CA ALA A 96 -0.86 -13.79 -1.38
C ALA A 96 -2.16 -14.38 -0.83
N ILE A 97 -2.56 -15.56 -1.31
CA ILE A 97 -3.71 -16.31 -0.78
C ILE A 97 -3.24 -17.74 -0.54
N ASN A 98 -3.24 -18.18 0.72
CA ASN A 98 -2.78 -19.51 1.13
C ASN A 98 -1.34 -19.87 0.72
N GLY A 99 -0.48 -18.87 0.48
CA GLY A 99 0.92 -19.06 0.08
C GLY A 99 1.17 -18.88 -1.42
N ASP A 100 0.12 -18.94 -2.23
CA ASP A 100 0.21 -18.74 -3.68
C ASP A 100 0.12 -17.25 -4.03
N VAL A 101 0.72 -16.85 -5.16
CA VAL A 101 0.67 -15.48 -5.67
C VAL A 101 -0.51 -15.31 -6.62
N TRP A 102 -1.32 -14.29 -6.37
CA TRP A 102 -2.51 -13.98 -7.15
C TRP A 102 -2.47 -12.56 -7.71
N SER A 103 -2.88 -12.43 -8.96
CA SER A 103 -3.25 -11.17 -9.59
C SER A 103 -4.75 -10.94 -9.42
N VAL A 104 -5.14 -9.85 -8.75
CA VAL A 104 -6.55 -9.51 -8.49
C VAL A 104 -6.94 -8.17 -9.11
N VAL A 105 -8.10 -8.12 -9.75
CA VAL A 105 -8.63 -6.91 -10.38
C VAL A 105 -9.92 -6.49 -9.71
N TYR A 106 -10.08 -5.18 -9.55
CA TYR A 106 -11.22 -4.54 -8.91
C TYR A 106 -11.92 -3.60 -9.91
N GLU A 107 -13.19 -3.27 -9.67
CA GLU A 107 -13.95 -2.41 -10.60
C GLU A 107 -13.59 -0.93 -10.46
N THR A 108 -13.50 -0.49 -9.21
CA THR A 108 -13.33 0.90 -8.84
C THR A 108 -11.90 1.16 -8.39
N ILE A 109 -11.32 0.31 -7.54
CA ILE A 109 -9.95 0.44 -7.01
C ILE A 109 -8.94 0.49 -8.16
N SER A 110 -9.12 -0.34 -9.20
CA SER A 110 -8.24 -0.35 -10.38
C SER A 110 -8.27 0.95 -11.20
N ARG A 111 -9.13 1.92 -10.85
CA ARG A 111 -9.17 3.27 -11.47
C ARG A 111 -8.35 4.30 -10.69
N ALA A 112 -7.79 3.94 -9.54
CA ALA A 112 -6.91 4.84 -8.79
C ALA A 112 -5.60 5.04 -9.56
N ASN A 113 -5.28 6.29 -9.87
CA ASN A 113 -4.08 6.64 -10.62
C ASN A 113 -2.84 6.64 -9.74
N HIS A 114 -1.67 6.71 -10.38
CA HIS A 114 -0.38 6.65 -9.72
C HIS A 114 0.08 7.99 -9.14
N SER A 115 0.65 7.95 -7.94
CA SER A 115 1.61 8.94 -7.46
C SER A 115 2.73 8.25 -6.68
N CYS A 116 3.97 8.69 -6.88
CA CYS A 116 5.09 8.22 -6.07
C CYS A 116 5.05 8.72 -4.61
N ARG A 117 4.19 9.72 -4.34
CA ARG A 117 3.84 10.20 -3.01
C ARG A 117 2.30 10.11 -2.91
N PRO A 118 1.75 8.90 -2.71
CA PRO A 118 0.32 8.65 -2.79
C PRO A 118 -0.45 9.32 -1.66
N ASN A 119 -1.78 9.32 -1.77
CA ASN A 119 -2.66 9.75 -0.67
C ASN A 119 -3.63 8.65 -0.20
N ALA A 120 -3.59 7.48 -0.85
CA ALA A 120 -4.26 6.28 -0.42
C ALA A 120 -3.37 5.04 -0.63
N GLY A 121 -3.68 3.96 0.07
CA GLY A 121 -3.07 2.65 -0.10
C GLY A 121 -4.12 1.55 -0.10
N LEU A 122 -3.81 0.45 -0.79
CA LEU A 122 -4.66 -0.74 -0.82
C LEU A 122 -4.17 -1.75 0.23
N THR A 123 -5.10 -2.25 1.03
CA THR A 123 -4.90 -3.45 1.85
C THR A 123 -6.00 -4.45 1.52
N HIS A 124 -5.62 -5.63 1.04
CA HIS A 124 -6.52 -6.64 0.49
C HIS A 124 -7.53 -6.02 -0.51
N ASN A 125 -8.79 -5.85 -0.08
CA ASN A 125 -9.93 -5.37 -0.84
C ASN A 125 -10.37 -3.94 -0.45
N ARG A 126 -9.57 -3.25 0.36
CA ARG A 126 -9.91 -1.98 1.00
C ARG A 126 -8.92 -0.87 0.62
N LEU A 127 -9.43 0.20 0.03
CA LEU A 127 -8.69 1.41 -0.23
C LEU A 127 -8.82 2.36 0.96
N VAL A 128 -7.70 2.77 1.55
CA VAL A 128 -7.65 3.60 2.76
C VAL A 128 -6.83 4.85 2.49
N SER A 129 -7.28 6.02 2.96
CA SER A 129 -6.50 7.25 2.90
C SER A 129 -5.26 7.17 3.81
N SER A 130 -4.09 7.48 3.26
CA SER A 130 -2.83 7.50 4.02
C SER A 130 -2.51 8.88 4.60
N ARG A 131 -3.12 9.92 4.05
CA ARG A 131 -3.03 11.33 4.45
C ARG A 131 -4.36 12.01 4.16
N TYR A 132 -4.48 13.26 4.56
CA TYR A 132 -5.64 14.08 4.23
C TYR A 132 -5.80 14.24 2.71
N ILE A 133 -7.02 14.09 2.22
CA ILE A 133 -7.40 14.30 0.82
C ILE A 133 -8.48 15.37 0.78
N ALA A 134 -8.22 16.51 0.13
CA ALA A 134 -9.20 17.57 0.01
C ALA A 134 -10.31 17.17 -0.98
N ALA A 135 -11.53 17.67 -0.77
CA ALA A 135 -12.63 17.54 -1.71
C ALA A 135 -12.20 17.97 -3.14
N GLY A 136 -12.58 17.19 -4.15
CA GLY A 136 -12.20 17.40 -5.55
C GLY A 136 -10.79 16.94 -5.93
N SER A 137 -9.96 16.50 -4.97
CA SER A 137 -8.63 15.95 -5.27
C SER A 137 -8.72 14.50 -5.75
N GLU A 138 -7.79 14.11 -6.62
CA GLU A 138 -7.65 12.72 -7.06
C GLU A 138 -7.11 11.83 -5.92
N ILE A 139 -7.68 10.64 -5.80
CA ILE A 139 -7.25 9.57 -4.90
C ILE A 139 -6.21 8.75 -5.66
N LEU A 140 -4.99 8.78 -5.16
CA LEU A 140 -3.79 8.28 -5.83
C LEU A 140 -3.10 7.22 -4.98
N ILE A 141 -2.69 6.14 -5.63
CA ILE A 141 -1.96 5.02 -5.04
C ILE A 141 -0.54 4.93 -5.63
N ASN A 142 0.33 4.15 -4.99
CA ASN A 142 1.64 3.83 -5.56
C ASN A 142 1.56 2.51 -6.33
N TYR A 143 2.08 2.50 -7.56
CA TYR A 143 2.09 1.31 -8.42
C TYR A 143 3.39 0.50 -8.26
N LEU A 144 4.43 1.14 -7.71
CA LEU A 144 5.76 0.56 -7.59
C LEU A 144 5.84 -0.24 -6.30
N LEU A 145 6.25 -1.50 -6.42
CA LEU A 145 6.48 -2.36 -5.26
C LEU A 145 7.72 -1.94 -4.47
N ASP A 146 8.81 -1.58 -5.17
CA ASP A 146 10.01 -1.05 -4.53
C ASP A 146 9.88 0.45 -4.31
N GLU A 147 9.42 0.80 -3.11
CA GLU A 147 9.27 2.18 -2.69
C GLU A 147 10.59 2.86 -2.32
N THR A 148 11.74 2.18 -2.43
CA THR A 148 13.07 2.74 -2.20
C THR A 148 13.72 3.29 -3.46
N LEU A 149 13.13 3.02 -4.63
CA LEU A 149 13.64 3.49 -5.91
C LEU A 149 13.79 5.01 -5.94
N LEU A 150 14.91 5.46 -6.51
CA LEU A 150 15.16 6.87 -6.79
C LEU A 150 14.44 7.30 -8.06
N TYR A 151 14.49 8.59 -8.38
CA TYR A 151 13.83 9.18 -9.54
C TYR A 151 14.02 8.40 -10.86
N THR A 152 15.26 8.18 -11.31
CA THR A 152 15.52 7.57 -12.62
C THR A 152 14.97 6.14 -12.71
N PRO A 153 15.23 5.23 -11.73
CA PRO A 153 14.61 3.91 -11.73
C PRO A 153 13.07 3.93 -11.69
N ARG A 154 12.45 4.79 -10.86
CA ARG A 154 10.98 4.92 -10.80
C ARG A 154 10.40 5.31 -12.17
N GLN A 155 10.99 6.31 -12.82
CA GLN A 155 10.54 6.77 -14.14
C GLN A 155 10.73 5.70 -15.22
N LYS A 156 11.80 4.91 -15.12
CA LYS A 156 12.05 3.79 -16.03
C LYS A 156 10.97 2.71 -15.87
N GLU A 157 10.72 2.26 -14.64
CA GLU A 157 9.73 1.22 -14.36
C GLU A 157 8.30 1.64 -14.73
N LEU A 158 7.89 2.87 -14.38
CA LEU A 158 6.57 3.39 -14.77
C LEU A 158 6.38 3.47 -16.28
N TRP A 159 7.45 3.73 -17.03
CA TRP A 159 7.41 3.75 -18.49
C TRP A 159 7.36 2.34 -19.08
N GLU A 160 8.17 1.43 -18.58
CA GLU A 160 8.24 0.06 -19.11
C GLU A 160 6.96 -0.74 -18.81
N CYS A 161 6.34 -0.51 -17.65
CA CYS A 161 5.16 -1.27 -17.21
C CYS A 161 3.83 -0.57 -17.54
N TRP A 162 3.74 0.77 -17.39
CA TRP A 162 2.48 1.51 -17.58
C TRP A 162 2.53 2.56 -18.70
N ASN A 163 3.67 2.72 -19.38
CA ASN A 163 3.83 3.60 -20.55
C ASN A 163 3.48 5.08 -20.27
N PHE A 164 3.86 5.60 -19.10
CA PHE A 164 3.76 7.04 -18.79
C PHE A 164 4.99 7.56 -18.04
N ARG A 165 5.14 8.89 -18.00
CA ARG A 165 6.14 9.60 -17.17
C ARG A 165 5.43 10.25 -15.99
N CYS A 166 5.83 9.93 -14.77
CA CYS A 166 5.19 10.51 -13.59
C CYS A 166 5.63 11.96 -13.37
N ALA A 167 4.68 12.85 -13.15
CA ALA A 167 4.91 14.27 -12.86
C ALA A 167 4.35 14.68 -11.48
N CYS A 168 4.24 13.73 -10.54
CA CYS A 168 3.80 14.01 -9.18
C CYS A 168 4.84 14.88 -8.44
N GLU A 169 4.45 15.44 -7.28
CA GLU A 169 5.31 16.28 -6.44
C GLU A 169 6.70 15.67 -6.14
N ALA A 170 6.76 14.35 -5.90
CA ALA A 170 8.01 13.64 -5.62
C ALA A 170 8.90 13.43 -6.85
N CYS A 171 8.36 13.60 -8.06
CA CYS A 171 9.11 13.55 -9.32
C CYS A 171 9.48 14.95 -9.81
N THR A 172 8.64 15.96 -9.55
CA THR A 172 8.95 17.36 -9.86
C THR A 172 10.10 17.86 -8.99
N ASP A 173 10.06 17.63 -7.67
CA ASP A 173 11.18 17.88 -6.75
C ASP A 173 11.95 16.60 -6.42
N HIS A 174 12.50 15.99 -7.46
CA HIS A 174 13.17 14.70 -7.33
C HIS A 174 14.48 14.73 -6.54
N ILE A 175 15.16 15.88 -6.46
CA ILE A 175 16.42 16.00 -5.71
C ILE A 175 16.13 15.85 -4.22
N THR A 176 15.24 16.69 -3.66
CA THR A 176 14.82 16.62 -2.26
C THR A 176 14.18 15.27 -1.95
N ASN A 177 13.35 14.74 -2.86
CA ASN A 177 12.71 13.44 -2.65
C ASN A 177 13.73 12.29 -2.61
N ASN A 178 14.75 12.31 -3.48
CA ASN A 178 15.82 11.31 -3.45
C ASN A 178 16.61 11.37 -2.13
N GLU A 179 16.95 12.56 -1.65
CA GLU A 179 17.62 12.73 -0.35
C GLU A 179 16.77 12.18 0.79
N LYS A 180 15.47 12.48 0.79
CA LYS A 180 14.52 11.94 1.77
C LYS A 180 14.45 10.42 1.72
N ARG A 181 14.36 9.82 0.53
CA ARG A 181 14.35 8.35 0.34
C ARG A 181 15.62 7.68 0.86
N LEU A 182 16.78 8.28 0.58
CA LEU A 182 18.06 7.80 1.10
C LEU A 182 18.14 7.92 2.63
N LEU A 183 17.62 9.00 3.20
CA LEU A 183 17.53 9.16 4.64
C LEU A 183 16.61 8.11 5.27
N MET A 184 15.41 7.90 4.73
CA MET A 184 14.50 6.84 5.19
C MET A 184 15.17 5.46 5.15
N LYS A 185 15.90 5.15 4.07
CA LYS A 185 16.65 3.89 3.95
C LYS A 185 17.73 3.72 5.04
N ARG A 186 18.44 4.79 5.40
CA ARG A 186 19.39 4.76 6.53
C ARG A 186 18.67 4.56 7.86
N LEU A 187 17.60 5.30 8.12
CA LEU A 187 16.85 5.22 9.37
C LEU A 187 16.14 3.87 9.56
N GLN A 188 15.75 3.20 8.48
CA GLN A 188 15.15 1.86 8.51
C GLN A 188 16.06 0.83 9.23
N GLN A 189 17.38 1.04 9.24
CA GLN A 189 18.30 0.18 10.00
C GLN A 189 18.00 0.20 11.50
N HIS A 190 17.59 1.34 12.06
CA HIS A 190 17.21 1.44 13.48
C HIS A 190 15.91 0.68 13.77
N VAL A 191 14.97 0.64 12.81
CA VAL A 191 13.76 -0.20 12.91
C VAL A 191 14.12 -1.68 12.97
N VAL A 192 15.05 -2.14 12.10
CA VAL A 192 15.53 -3.53 12.12
C VAL A 192 16.22 -3.87 13.44
N LEU A 193 17.09 -2.99 13.94
CA LEU A 193 17.80 -3.18 15.21
C LEU A 193 16.83 -3.21 16.40
N GLY A 194 15.88 -2.29 16.48
CA GLY A 194 14.85 -2.30 17.53
C GLY A 194 14.00 -3.56 17.49
N ASN A 195 13.71 -4.08 16.29
CA ASN A 195 12.96 -5.32 16.13
C ASN A 195 13.73 -6.58 16.56
N ARG A 196 15.06 -6.57 16.53
CA ARG A 196 15.89 -7.67 17.09
C ARG A 196 15.79 -7.74 18.62
N GLY A 197 15.40 -6.65 19.29
CA GLY A 197 15.24 -6.62 20.74
C GLY A 197 16.55 -6.85 21.51
N THR A 198 17.68 -6.46 20.92
CA THR A 198 19.00 -6.63 21.55
C THR A 198 19.12 -5.70 22.76
N ARG A 199 19.44 -6.26 23.93
CA ARG A 199 19.73 -5.46 25.13
C ARG A 199 20.92 -4.54 24.84
N SER A 200 20.78 -3.27 25.19
CA SER A 200 21.79 -2.24 24.95
C SER A 200 21.71 -1.19 26.06
N ALA A 201 22.76 -0.38 26.20
CA ALA A 201 22.76 0.72 27.15
C ALA A 201 21.65 1.73 26.83
N ALA A 202 21.08 2.36 27.87
CA ALA A 202 19.95 3.28 27.72
C ALA A 202 20.16 4.39 26.66
N PRO A 203 21.33 5.05 26.56
CA PRO A 203 21.56 6.09 25.55
C PRO A 203 21.46 5.58 24.10
N ILE A 204 21.89 4.33 23.85
CA ILE A 204 21.79 3.71 22.52
C ILE A 204 20.32 3.46 22.17
N LEU A 205 19.53 3.01 23.15
CA LEU A 205 18.10 2.82 22.97
C LEU A 205 17.36 4.15 22.70
N ASP A 206 17.77 5.24 23.36
CA ASP A 206 17.22 6.58 23.11
C ASP A 206 17.52 7.10 21.71
N GLU A 207 18.75 6.87 21.23
CA GLU A 207 19.11 7.17 19.84
C GLU A 207 18.23 6.38 18.86
N HIS A 208 18.03 5.07 19.10
CA HIS A 208 17.13 4.28 18.24
C HIS A 208 15.71 4.83 18.23
N ILE A 209 15.16 5.23 19.38
CA ILE A 209 13.83 5.84 19.46
C ILE A 209 13.75 7.09 18.57
N GLU A 210 14.68 8.04 18.74
CA GLU A 210 14.69 9.29 17.97
C GLU A 210 14.75 9.03 16.44
N LYS A 211 15.59 8.08 16.02
CA LYS A 211 15.74 7.73 14.60
C LYS A 211 14.51 7.03 14.05
N ILE A 212 13.87 6.16 14.83
CA ILE A 212 12.63 5.47 14.43
C ILE A 212 11.45 6.47 14.36
N GLU A 213 11.32 7.38 15.31
CA GLU A 213 10.28 8.43 15.28
C GLU A 213 10.46 9.35 14.07
N THR A 214 11.71 9.72 13.76
CA THR A 214 12.04 10.46 12.53
C THR A 214 11.67 9.67 11.28
N TYR A 215 11.95 8.36 11.24
CA TYR A 215 11.54 7.48 10.14
C TYR A 215 10.02 7.45 9.96
N ILE A 216 9.26 7.24 11.03
CA ILE A 216 7.79 7.23 11.02
C ILE A 216 7.24 8.52 10.44
N ARG A 217 7.78 9.67 10.87
CA ARG A 217 7.37 10.99 10.35
C ARG A 217 7.60 11.10 8.84
N LEU A 218 8.79 10.75 8.35
CA LEU A 218 9.12 10.83 6.93
C LEU A 218 8.28 9.86 6.07
N VAL A 219 8.04 8.65 6.55
CA VAL A 219 7.20 7.66 5.87
C VAL A 219 5.76 8.18 5.74
N ARG A 220 5.18 8.74 6.81
CA ARG A 220 3.85 9.37 6.76
C ARG A 220 3.79 10.57 5.84
N GLU A 221 4.82 11.43 5.85
CA GLU A 221 4.90 12.55 4.92
C GLU A 221 4.86 12.09 3.48
N GLU A 222 5.51 10.96 3.14
CA GLU A 222 5.49 10.37 1.80
C GLU A 222 4.17 9.65 1.47
N GLY A 223 3.16 9.71 2.35
CA GLY A 223 1.87 9.06 2.15
C GLY A 223 1.94 7.53 2.27
N ARG A 224 3.01 7.02 2.90
CA ARG A 224 3.24 5.59 3.11
C ARG A 224 2.78 5.20 4.51
N VAL A 225 2.14 4.04 4.58
CA VAL A 225 1.43 3.50 5.76
C VAL A 225 1.44 1.97 5.64
N GLY A 226 0.83 1.27 6.60
CA GLY A 226 0.83 -0.20 6.63
C GLY A 226 2.15 -0.75 7.20
N THR A 227 2.82 -1.64 6.45
CA THR A 227 3.96 -2.43 6.94
C THR A 227 5.12 -1.60 7.50
N ASP A 228 5.51 -0.50 6.86
CA ASP A 228 6.62 0.33 7.35
C ASP A 228 6.35 0.91 8.74
N ILE A 229 5.17 1.54 8.90
CA ILE A 229 4.75 2.15 10.17
C ILE A 229 4.52 1.08 11.21
N PHE A 230 3.96 -0.06 10.82
CA PHE A 230 3.73 -1.19 11.70
C PHE A 230 5.05 -1.74 12.26
N LEU A 231 6.06 -2.01 11.42
CA LEU A 231 7.35 -2.52 11.85
C LEU A 231 8.12 -1.52 12.71
N ALA A 232 7.99 -0.22 12.40
CA ALA A 232 8.58 0.85 13.19
C ALA A 232 7.94 0.94 14.60
N ASN A 233 6.61 0.83 14.68
CA ASN A 233 5.92 0.78 15.97
C ASN A 233 6.30 -0.48 16.78
N LEU A 234 6.46 -1.65 16.14
CA LEU A 234 6.94 -2.86 16.82
C LEU A 234 8.36 -2.68 17.38
N ALA A 235 9.23 -2.01 16.65
CA ALA A 235 10.57 -1.67 17.14
C ALA A 235 10.51 -0.75 18.36
N LEU A 236 9.73 0.33 18.31
CA LEU A 236 9.54 1.24 19.44
C LEU A 236 8.98 0.52 20.67
N PHE A 237 7.94 -0.30 20.49
CA PHE A 237 7.35 -1.08 21.55
C PHE A 237 8.38 -1.97 22.27
N LYS A 238 9.17 -2.73 21.51
CA LYS A 238 10.24 -3.59 22.05
C LYS A 238 11.29 -2.77 22.80
N ILE A 239 11.70 -1.62 22.27
CA ILE A 239 12.68 -0.76 22.92
C ILE A 239 12.12 -0.20 24.24
N TYR A 240 10.89 0.29 24.28
CA TYR A 240 10.26 0.79 25.49
C TYR A 240 10.14 -0.30 26.57
N LEU A 241 9.89 -1.55 26.19
CA LEU A 241 9.91 -2.69 27.13
C LEU A 241 11.30 -3.03 27.66
N LEU A 242 12.37 -2.76 26.91
CA LEU A 242 13.75 -2.91 27.38
C LEU A 242 14.14 -1.77 28.33
N LYS A 243 13.53 -0.60 28.16
CA LYS A 243 13.71 0.58 29.03
C LYS A 243 12.77 0.62 30.24
N ASP A 244 11.86 -0.34 30.36
CA ASP A 244 10.82 -0.37 31.40
C ASP A 244 9.88 0.84 31.41
N THR A 245 9.70 1.51 30.27
CA THR A 245 8.76 2.63 30.08
C THR A 245 7.42 2.11 29.54
N LEU A 246 6.63 1.48 30.42
CA LEU A 246 5.43 0.73 30.05
C LEU A 246 4.28 1.61 29.51
N ASP A 247 4.17 2.85 29.98
CA ASP A 247 3.23 3.85 29.49
C ASP A 247 3.44 4.11 27.98
N LYS A 248 4.69 4.35 27.58
CA LYS A 248 5.07 4.56 26.17
C LYS A 248 4.86 3.32 25.33
N ALA A 249 5.19 2.14 25.85
CA ALA A 249 4.91 0.88 25.17
C ALA A 249 3.40 0.72 24.90
N TYR A 250 2.56 1.08 25.86
CA TYR A 250 1.10 1.00 25.72
C TYR A 250 0.53 2.03 24.73
N GLU A 251 1.06 3.25 24.67
CA GLU A 251 0.69 4.25 23.65
C GLU A 251 0.96 3.74 22.23
N VAL A 252 2.15 3.18 22.00
CA VAL A 252 2.54 2.61 20.69
C VAL A 252 1.66 1.43 20.31
N LEU A 253 1.34 0.55 21.27
CA LEU A 253 0.43 -0.56 21.04
C LEU A 253 -0.94 -0.09 20.54
N LYS A 254 -1.57 0.87 21.25
CA LYS A 254 -2.89 1.39 20.87
C LYS A 254 -2.89 1.97 19.46
N SER A 255 -1.87 2.76 19.15
CA SER A 255 -1.68 3.33 17.80
C SER A 255 -1.59 2.22 16.74
N THR A 256 -0.87 1.14 17.05
CA THR A 256 -0.68 -0.01 16.14
C THR A 256 -1.95 -0.84 15.97
N GLN A 257 -2.74 -1.05 17.03
CA GLN A 257 -4.02 -1.76 16.97
C GLN A 257 -5.00 -1.03 16.05
N ARG A 258 -5.13 0.29 16.20
CA ARG A 258 -5.97 1.11 15.32
C ARG A 258 -5.54 0.99 13.85
N LEU A 259 -4.23 1.02 13.57
CA LEU A 259 -3.73 0.78 12.22
C LEU A 259 -4.07 -0.62 11.73
N GLY A 260 -3.97 -1.64 12.59
CA GLY A 260 -4.35 -3.02 12.28
C GLY A 260 -5.82 -3.15 11.83
N GLU A 261 -6.74 -2.48 12.53
CA GLU A 261 -8.17 -2.51 12.21
C GLU A 261 -8.48 -1.83 10.88
N VAL A 262 -7.93 -0.64 10.66
CA VAL A 262 -8.16 0.15 9.45
C VAL A 262 -7.51 -0.53 8.24
N TRP A 263 -6.26 -0.95 8.38
CA TRP A 263 -5.44 -1.51 7.31
C TRP A 263 -5.49 -3.04 7.23
N GLN A 264 -6.44 -3.70 7.91
CA GLN A 264 -6.61 -5.17 7.91
C GLN A 264 -5.31 -5.96 8.24
N MET A 265 -4.49 -5.44 9.16
CA MET A 265 -3.24 -6.07 9.61
C MET A 265 -3.37 -6.76 10.98
N ASN A 266 -4.58 -7.26 11.31
CA ASN A 266 -4.91 -7.81 12.63
C ASN A 266 -4.12 -9.05 13.05
N TRP A 267 -3.62 -9.85 12.09
CA TRP A 267 -2.77 -11.03 12.35
C TRP A 267 -1.53 -10.70 13.19
N PHE A 268 -1.10 -9.44 13.15
CA PHE A 268 0.01 -8.96 13.96
C PHE A 268 -0.39 -8.47 15.36
N ALA A 269 -1.59 -7.90 15.54
CA ALA A 269 -2.05 -7.43 16.85
C ALA A 269 -2.19 -8.59 17.85
N GLY A 270 -2.46 -9.80 17.36
CA GLY A 270 -2.50 -11.03 18.17
C GLY A 270 -1.17 -11.36 18.85
N GLU A 271 -0.04 -11.21 18.15
CA GLU A 271 1.30 -11.45 18.72
C GLU A 271 1.63 -10.44 19.83
N PHE A 272 1.26 -9.17 19.65
CA PHE A 272 1.43 -8.14 20.68
C PHE A 272 0.53 -8.36 21.90
N ALA A 273 -0.75 -8.68 21.67
CA ALA A 273 -1.71 -8.93 22.74
C ALA A 273 -1.28 -10.14 23.58
N LYS A 274 -0.77 -11.19 22.93
CA LYS A 274 -0.18 -12.36 23.59
C LYS A 274 1.04 -11.96 24.43
N TYR A 275 1.99 -11.24 23.85
CA TYR A 275 3.19 -10.78 24.56
C TYR A 275 2.86 -9.93 25.80
N LEU A 276 1.92 -8.98 25.68
CA LEU A 276 1.49 -8.16 26.82
C LEU A 276 0.76 -8.98 27.88
N SER A 277 -0.10 -9.92 27.46
CA SER A 277 -0.80 -10.79 28.40
C SER A 277 0.16 -11.66 29.21
N GLU A 278 1.25 -12.14 28.59
CA GLU A 278 2.30 -12.92 29.25
C GLU A 278 3.14 -12.06 30.20
N ARG A 279 3.48 -10.83 29.78
CA ARG A 279 4.32 -9.93 30.59
C ARG A 279 3.56 -9.31 31.76
N ILE A 280 2.28 -8.95 31.59
CA ILE A 280 1.41 -8.53 32.70
C ILE A 280 1.29 -9.64 33.73
N LYS A 281 1.15 -10.91 33.31
CA LYS A 281 1.14 -12.08 34.21
C LYS A 281 2.48 -12.33 34.92
N SER A 282 3.59 -11.83 34.39
CA SER A 282 4.92 -11.96 35.03
C SER A 282 5.26 -10.85 36.02
N ILE A 283 4.45 -9.78 36.05
CA ILE A 283 4.66 -8.61 36.92
C ILE A 283 3.67 -8.62 38.11
N GLY A 284 2.60 -9.42 38.05
CA GLY A 284 1.68 -9.69 39.17
C GLY A 284 1.94 -11.06 39.78
#